data_AF-A0A843L3R3-F1
#
_entry.id   AF-A0A843L3R3-F1
#
_cell.length_a   1.000
_cell.length_b   1.000
_cell.length_c   1.000
_cell.angle_alpha   90.00
_cell.angle_beta   90.00
_cell.angle_gamma   90.00
#
_symmetry.space_group_name_H-M   'P 1'
#
loop_
_entity.id
_entity.type
_entity.pdbx_description
1 polymer ?
#
loop_
_entity_poly.entity_id
_entity_poly.type
_entity_poly.pdbx_seq_one_letter_code
_entity_poly.pdbx_strand_id
1 'polypeptide(L)'
;DARKTFDIFGRSFESIVTDAPYGRSTKIDKDKDRMYKECFTTIFDSFKKRCVIGLNMEYPFGEIGFYVENIHKFRVHKSLTRFLHVLSK
;
A
#
# COMPACT_ATOMS: atom_id res chain seq x y z
N ASP A 1 -8.30 -10.93 1.69
CA ASP A 1 -7.57 -10.47 0.51
C ASP A 1 -7.90 -9.00 0.29
N ALA A 2 -6.94 -8.08 0.41
CA ALA A 2 -7.19 -6.65 0.25
C ALA A 2 -7.64 -6.26 -1.18
N ARG A 3 -7.44 -7.14 -2.16
CA ARG A 3 -7.90 -6.97 -3.55
C ARG A 3 -9.41 -7.09 -3.72
N LYS A 4 -10.15 -7.50 -2.67
CA LYS A 4 -11.62 -7.68 -2.70
C LYS A 4 -12.34 -6.80 -1.66
N THR A 5 -11.71 -5.69 -1.27
CA THR A 5 -12.20 -4.87 -0.15
C THR A 5 -13.60 -4.33 -0.41
N PHE A 6 -13.87 -3.82 -1.61
CA PHE A 6 -15.23 -3.36 -1.95
C PHE A 6 -16.24 -4.52 -2.00
N ASP A 7 -15.88 -5.65 -2.61
CA ASP A 7 -16.77 -6.82 -2.74
C ASP A 7 -17.19 -7.40 -1.37
N ILE A 8 -16.29 -7.35 -0.39
CA ILE A 8 -16.55 -7.89 0.95
C ILE A 8 -17.46 -6.97 1.78
N PHE A 9 -17.27 -5.65 1.66
CA PHE A 9 -17.90 -4.69 2.58
C PHE A 9 -19.02 -3.86 1.96
N GLY A 10 -19.17 -3.85 0.63
CA GLY A 10 -20.21 -3.11 -0.09
C GLY A 10 -20.19 -1.59 0.13
N ARG A 11 -19.07 -1.04 0.61
CA ARG A 11 -18.93 0.39 0.93
C ARG A 11 -17.50 0.88 0.78
N SER A 12 -17.36 2.20 0.60
CA SER A 12 -16.08 2.89 0.72
C SER A 12 -15.80 3.31 2.17
N PHE A 13 -14.52 3.26 2.54
CA PHE A 13 -14.01 3.61 3.85
C PHE A 13 -13.58 5.07 3.90
N GLU A 14 -13.70 5.71 5.06
CA GLU A 14 -13.18 7.08 5.22
C GLU A 14 -11.66 7.12 5.01
N SER A 15 -10.95 6.20 5.68
CA SER A 15 -9.50 6.05 5.61
C SER A 15 -9.08 4.59 5.69
N ILE A 16 -7.91 4.28 5.14
CA ILE A 16 -7.31 2.93 5.15
C ILE A 16 -5.89 3.01 5.73
N VAL A 17 -5.53 2.12 6.64
CA VAL A 17 -4.15 1.95 7.12
C VAL A 17 -3.76 0.50 6.95
N THR A 18 -2.65 0.22 6.27
CA THR A 18 -2.22 -1.16 5.99
C THR A 18 -0.70 -1.31 5.96
N ASP A 19 -0.24 -2.49 6.39
CA ASP A 19 1.15 -2.90 6.33
C ASP A 19 1.32 -3.90 5.18
N ALA A 20 1.87 -3.45 4.06
CA ALA A 20 2.03 -4.31 2.90
C ALA A 20 3.20 -5.29 3.12
N PRO A 21 3.05 -6.55 2.67
CA PRO A 21 4.04 -7.60 2.89
C PRO A 21 5.40 -7.20 2.31
N TYR A 22 6.48 -7.54 3.01
CA TYR A 22 7.86 -7.21 2.64
C TYR A 22 8.77 -8.44 2.67
N GLY A 23 9.33 -8.82 1.51
CA GLY A 23 10.50 -9.69 1.40
C GLY A 23 10.28 -11.22 1.28
N ARG A 24 11.14 -11.82 0.43
CA ARG A 24 11.67 -13.20 0.31
C ARG A 24 10.79 -14.43 0.61
N SER A 25 9.48 -14.40 0.40
CA SER A 25 8.83 -15.65 -0.01
C SER A 25 9.13 -15.87 -1.48
N THR A 26 9.88 -16.92 -1.83
CA THR A 26 10.28 -17.29 -3.20
C THR A 26 9.12 -17.41 -4.19
N LYS A 27 7.88 -17.47 -3.69
CA LYS A 27 6.65 -17.48 -4.49
C LYS A 27 6.12 -16.10 -4.90
N ILE A 28 6.55 -15.02 -4.25
CA ILE A 28 6.03 -13.65 -4.48
C ILE A 28 6.91 -12.86 -5.46
N ASP A 29 8.16 -13.27 -5.64
CA ASP A 29 9.18 -12.41 -6.27
C ASP A 29 8.96 -12.13 -7.77
N LYS A 30 8.29 -13.02 -8.50
CA LYS A 30 8.03 -12.82 -9.94
C LYS A 30 6.82 -11.94 -10.27
N ASP A 31 5.89 -11.78 -9.33
CA ASP A 31 4.61 -11.08 -9.55
C ASP A 31 4.37 -9.96 -8.51
N LYS A 32 5.38 -9.60 -7.74
CA LYS A 32 5.26 -8.64 -6.62
C LYS A 32 4.75 -7.27 -7.10
N ASP A 33 5.28 -6.77 -8.21
CA ASP A 33 4.89 -5.47 -8.76
C ASP A 33 3.47 -5.48 -9.28
N ARG A 34 3.06 -6.57 -9.97
CA ARG A 34 1.66 -6.75 -10.41
C ARG A 34 0.71 -6.82 -9.21
N MET A 35 1.08 -7.61 -8.20
CA MET A 35 0.31 -7.75 -6.97
C MET A 35 0.15 -6.42 -6.24
N TYR A 36 1.23 -5.63 -6.11
CA TYR A 36 1.16 -4.31 -5.51
C TYR A 36 0.28 -3.37 -6.33
N LYS A 37 0.47 -3.33 -7.66
CA LYS A 37 -0.35 -2.48 -8.53
C LYS A 37 -1.84 -2.80 -8.38
N GLU A 38 -2.22 -4.07 -8.50
CA GLU A 38 -3.62 -4.51 -8.30
C GLU A 38 -4.15 -4.14 -6.90
N CYS A 39 -3.39 -4.46 -5.85
CA CYS A 39 -3.80 -4.19 -4.47
C CYS A 39 -3.97 -2.70 -4.19
N PHE A 40 -3.02 -1.87 -4.62
CA PHE A 40 -3.04 -0.44 -4.36
C PHE A 40 -4.08 0.28 -5.22
N THR A 41 -4.37 -0.20 -6.43
CA THR A 41 -5.54 0.27 -7.20
C THR A 41 -6.85 -0.04 -6.48
N THR A 42 -7.04 -1.27 -5.98
CA THR A 42 -8.25 -1.58 -5.19
C THR A 42 -8.36 -0.71 -3.94
N ILE A 43 -7.25 -0.48 -3.24
CA ILE A 43 -7.21 0.40 -2.08
C ILE A 43 -7.61 1.82 -2.49
N PHE A 44 -7.07 2.33 -3.60
CA PHE A 44 -7.39 3.65 -4.12
C PHE A 44 -8.89 3.81 -4.34
N ASP A 45 -9.54 2.85 -4.97
CA ASP A 45 -10.99 2.89 -5.22
C ASP A 45 -11.82 2.81 -3.92
N SER A 46 -11.26 2.19 -2.88
CA SER A 46 -11.99 1.84 -1.65
C SER A 46 -11.99 2.90 -0.54
N PHE A 47 -11.20 3.98 -0.63
CA PHE A 47 -11.14 5.03 0.41
C PHE A 47 -11.61 6.42 -0.06
N LYS A 48 -11.91 7.32 0.89
CA LYS A 48 -12.43 8.67 0.62
C LYS A 48 -11.46 9.81 0.90
N LYS A 49 -10.73 9.77 2.03
CA LYS A 49 -9.91 10.89 2.50
C LYS A 49 -8.43 10.58 2.50
N ARG A 50 -7.98 9.67 3.38
CA ARG A 50 -6.56 9.37 3.57
C ARG A 50 -6.25 7.88 3.57
N CYS A 51 -5.06 7.53 3.13
CA CYS A 51 -4.53 6.18 3.22
C CYS A 51 -3.09 6.20 3.76
N VAL A 52 -2.73 5.23 4.59
CA VAL A 52 -1.35 5.02 5.03
C VAL A 52 -0.91 3.61 4.66
N ILE A 53 0.19 3.51 3.90
CA ILE A 53 0.73 2.23 3.44
C ILE A 53 2.19 2.07 3.87
N GLY A 54 2.45 1.03 4.66
CA GLY A 54 3.80 0.62 5.07
C GLY A 54 4.45 -0.30 4.04
N LEU A 55 5.67 0.03 3.60
CA LEU A 55 6.50 -0.77 2.70
C LEU A 55 7.97 -0.80 3.15
N ASN A 56 8.78 -1.68 2.55
CA ASN A 56 10.24 -1.71 2.77
C ASN A 56 11.03 -0.89 1.73
N MET A 57 10.33 -0.11 0.92
CA MET A 57 10.85 0.76 -0.13
C MET A 57 9.89 1.91 -0.37
N GLU A 58 10.37 2.99 -0.98
CA GLU A 58 9.49 3.99 -1.60
C GLU A 58 8.78 3.36 -2.80
N TYR A 59 7.51 3.70 -2.99
CA TYR A 59 6.69 3.18 -4.07
C TYR A 59 6.04 4.34 -4.85
N PRO A 60 6.00 4.29 -6.19
CA PRO A 60 5.50 5.38 -7.02
C PRO A 60 3.97 5.44 -7.02
N PHE A 61 3.35 5.70 -5.87
CA PHE A 61 1.90 5.75 -5.71
C PHE A 61 1.21 6.79 -6.62
N GLY A 62 1.95 7.81 -7.07
CA GLY A 62 1.47 8.77 -8.07
C GLY A 62 1.08 8.13 -9.41
N GLU A 63 1.73 7.03 -9.82
CA GLU A 63 1.37 6.30 -11.05
C GLU A 63 0.01 5.60 -10.96
N ILE A 64 -0.50 5.39 -9.74
CA ILE A 64 -1.82 4.80 -9.47
C ILE A 64 -2.90 5.89 -9.31
N GLY A 65 -2.48 7.15 -9.10
CA GLY A 65 -3.38 8.30 -8.92
C GLY A 65 -3.45 8.83 -7.48
N PHE A 66 -2.67 8.30 -6.55
CA PHE A 66 -2.60 8.89 -5.20
C PHE A 66 -1.82 10.22 -5.21
N TYR A 67 -2.28 11.18 -4.41
CA TYR A 67 -1.43 12.27 -3.97
C TYR A 67 -0.55 11.81 -2.79
N VAL A 68 0.76 11.94 -2.91
CA VAL A 68 1.71 11.58 -1.85
C VAL A 68 1.93 12.79 -0.96
N GLU A 69 1.30 12.82 0.22
CA GLU A 69 1.43 13.93 1.17
C GLU A 69 2.80 13.90 1.86
N ASN A 70 3.20 12.74 2.38
CA ASN A 70 4.44 12.56 3.13
C ASN A 70 4.96 11.12 3.04
N ILE A 71 6.27 10.96 3.24
CA ILE A 71 6.92 9.66 3.41
C ILE A 71 7.75 9.69 4.69
N HIS A 72 7.42 8.82 5.65
CA HIS A 72 8.18 8.68 6.89
C HIS A 72 9.03 7.41 6.87
N LYS A 73 10.34 7.58 6.97
CA LYS A 73 11.33 6.50 6.96
C LYS A 73 11.80 6.18 8.38
N PHE A 74 11.81 4.90 8.75
CA PHE A 74 12.36 4.46 10.04
C PHE A 74 13.04 3.09 9.93
N ARG A 75 14.10 2.90 10.73
CA ARG A 75 14.84 1.65 10.79
C ARG A 75 14.17 0.72 11.80
N VAL A 76 13.84 -0.50 11.37
CA VAL A 76 13.27 -1.53 12.26
C VAL A 76 14.38 -2.36 12.89
N HIS A 77 15.27 -2.92 12.06
CA HIS A 77 16.43 -3.68 12.53
C HIS A 77 17.59 -3.57 11.52
N LYS A 78 18.63 -4.39 11.68
CA LYS A 78 19.90 -4.27 10.93
C LYS A 78 19.72 -4.20 9.41
N SER A 79 18.78 -4.99 8.86
CA SER A 79 18.54 -5.19 7.43
C SER A 79 17.14 -4.76 6.95
N LEU A 80 16.34 -4.11 7.81
CA LEU A 80 14.99 -3.66 7.45
C LEU A 80 14.79 -2.19 7.80
N THR A 81 14.48 -1.43 6.76
CA THR A 81 13.99 -0.06 6.85
C THR A 81 12.58 -0.04 6.30
N ARG A 82 11.67 0.68 6.96
CA ARG A 82 10.28 0.84 6.56
C ARG A 82 10.01 2.27 6.13
N PHE A 83 9.07 2.41 5.22
CA PHE A 83 8.55 3.65 4.66
C PHE A 83 7.05 3.66 4.87
N LEU A 84 6.55 4.62 5.66
CA LEU A 84 5.11 4.89 5.79
C LEU A 84 4.76 5.99 4.79
N HIS A 85 3.95 5.64 3.81
CA HIS A 85 3.46 6.58 2.82
C HIS A 85 2.13 7.13 3.33
N VAL A 86 2.04 8.44 3.54
CA VAL A 86 0.79 9.14 3.83
C VAL A 86 0.24 9.64 2.50
N LEU A 87 -0.94 9.15 2.15
CA LEU A 87 -1.54 9.31 0.84
C LEU A 87 -2.94 9.91 0.96
N SER A 88 -3.34 10.67 -0.06
CA SER A 88 -4.72 11.12 -0.25
C SER A 88 -5.18 10.91 -1.69
N LYS A 89 -6.48 11.12 -1.89
CA LYS A 89 -7.14 11.07 -3.20
C LYS A 89 -7.03 12.41 -3.91
#